data_AF-A0A5B8VUZ1-F1
#
_entry.id   AF-A0A5B8VUZ1-F1
#
_cell.length_a   1.000
_cell.length_b   1.000
_cell.length_c   1.000
_cell.angle_alpha   90.00
_cell.angle_beta   90.00
_cell.angle_gamma   90.00
#
_symmetry.space_group_name_H-M   'P 1'
#
loop_
_entity.id
_entity.type
_entity.pdbx_description
1 polymer ?
#
loop_
_entity_poly.entity_id
_entity_poly.type
_entity_poly.pdbx_seq_one_letter_code
_entity_poly.pdbx_strand_id
1 'polypeptide(L)' 'MYDSSLKYKWDNKNVLDYAVSTAKAEGEYKKALDIARELKKEGLANEFIARTTKLPIEEIEKL' A
#
# COMPACT_ATOMS: atom_id res chain seq x y z
N MET A 1 -10.61 34.69 23.55
CA MET A 1 -10.43 33.24 23.78
C MET A 1 -10.38 32.56 22.43
N TYR A 2 -9.18 32.44 21.85
CA TYR A 2 -9.00 31.97 20.48
C TYR A 2 -8.61 30.48 20.49
N ASP A 3 -9.45 29.67 19.85
CA ASP A 3 -9.09 28.52 19.01
C ASP A 3 -8.35 27.28 19.57
N SER A 4 -8.14 27.14 20.87
CA SER A 4 -7.47 25.93 21.41
C SER A 4 -8.28 24.64 21.16
N SER A 5 -9.61 24.72 21.17
CA SER A 5 -10.50 23.57 20.92
C SER A 5 -10.61 23.20 19.44
N LEU A 6 -10.39 24.15 18.53
CA LEU A 6 -10.42 23.91 17.09
C LEU A 6 -9.11 23.26 16.63
N LYS A 7 -7.97 23.74 17.13
CA LYS A 7 -6.66 23.15 16.85
C LYS A 7 -6.62 21.66 17.21
N TYR A 8 -7.14 21.29 18.39
CA TYR A 8 -7.17 19.90 18.84
C TYR A 8 -8.01 18.98 17.93
N LYS A 9 -9.14 19.49 17.41
CA LYS A 9 -9.98 18.73 16.47
C LYS A 9 -9.27 18.49 15.14
N TRP A 10 -8.54 19.48 14.65
CA TRP A 10 -7.79 19.39 13.39
C TRP A 10 -6.55 18.52 13.51
N ASP A 11 -5.80 18.63 14.61
CA ASP A 11 -4.65 17.77 14.89
C ASP A 11 -5.06 16.30 14.96
N ASN A 12 -6.15 15.98 15.66
CA ASN A 12 -6.68 14.62 15.71
C ASN A 12 -7.17 14.11 14.34
N LYS A 13 -7.80 14.98 13.56
CA LYS A 13 -8.28 14.62 12.21
C LYS A 13 -7.10 14.32 11.28
N ASN A 14 -6.05 15.14 11.30
CA ASN A 14 -4.85 14.93 10.48
C ASN A 14 -4.12 13.63 10.84
N VAL A 15 -4.02 13.30 12.13
CA VAL A 15 -3.43 12.03 12.60
C VAL A 15 -4.24 10.83 12.09
N LEU A 16 -5.57 10.90 12.18
CA LEU A 16 -6.44 9.83 11.69
C LEU A 16 -6.37 9.70 10.16
N ASP A 17 -6.41 10.82 9.42
CA ASP A 17 -6.33 10.81 7.95
C ASP A 17 -4.98 10.24 7.49
N TYR A 18 -3.88 10.56 8.19
CA TYR A 18 -2.56 9.98 7.93
C TYR A 18 -2.52 8.47 8.21
N ALA A 19 -3.10 8.02 9.33
CA ALA A 19 -3.18 6.60 9.66
C ALA A 19 -4.03 5.81 8.66
N VAL A 20 -5.13 6.38 8.17
CA VAL A 20 -5.98 5.75 7.15
C VAL A 20 -5.29 5.72 5.78
N SER A 21 -4.57 6.78 5.41
CA SER A 21 -3.81 6.83 4.16
C SER A 21 -2.69 5.79 4.12
N THR A 22 -1.92 5.70 5.20
CA THR A 22 -0.83 4.70 5.33
C THR A 22 -1.37 3.28 5.34
N ALA A 23 -2.42 3.00 6.10
CA ALA A 23 -3.06 1.68 6.12
C ALA A 23 -3.60 1.24 4.75
N LYS A 24 -4.17 2.16 3.97
CA LYS A 24 -4.61 1.87 2.59
C LYS A 24 -3.43 1.55 1.66
N ALA A 25 -2.36 2.33 1.73
CA ALA A 25 -1.17 2.12 0.92
C ALA A 25 -0.49 0.77 1.23
N GLU A 26 -0.36 0.43 2.52
CA GLU A 26 0.17 -0.88 2.93
C GLU A 26 -0.74 -2.04 2.49
N GLY A 27 -2.06 -1.85 2.54
CA GLY A 27 -3.03 -2.85 2.11
C GLY A 27 -2.98 -3.12 0.61
N GLU A 28 -2.83 -2.08 -0.21
CA GLU A 28 -2.68 -2.25 -1.67
C GLU A 28 -1.35 -2.90 -2.03
N TYR A 29 -0.26 -2.51 -1.37
CA TYR A 29 1.06 -3.11 -1.59
C TYR A 29 1.07 -4.60 -1.19
N LYS A 30 0.50 -4.96 -0.03
CA LYS A 30 0.36 -6.37 0.38
C LYS A 30 -0.48 -7.19 -0.61
N LYS A 31 -1.59 -6.63 -1.12
CA LYS A 31 -2.39 -7.30 -2.15
C LYS A 31 -1.60 -7.52 -3.43
N ALA A 32 -0.81 -6.53 -3.88
CA ALA A 32 0.04 -6.68 -5.05
C ALA A 32 1.09 -7.77 -4.86
N LEU A 33 1.68 -7.88 -3.66
CA LEU A 33 2.63 -8.95 -3.32
C LEU A 33 1.98 -10.33 -3.27
N ASP A 34 0.79 -10.46 -2.67
CA ASP A 34 0.09 -11.75 -2.61
C ASP A 34 -0.33 -12.22 -4.00
N ILE A 35 -0.84 -11.31 -4.85
CA ILE A 35 -1.12 -11.60 -6.26
C ILE A 35 0.17 -12.02 -6.97
N ALA A 36 1.28 -11.30 -6.77
CA ALA A 36 2.56 -11.67 -7.39
C ALA A 36 3.03 -13.07 -6.96
N ARG A 37 2.85 -13.44 -5.68
CA ARG A 37 3.17 -14.79 -5.18
C ARG A 37 2.28 -15.87 -5.77
N GLU A 38 0.98 -15.63 -5.87
CA GLU A 38 0.04 -16.56 -6.50
C GLU A 38 0.39 -16.79 -7.96
N LEU A 39 0.62 -15.72 -8.72
CA LEU A 39 1.01 -15.81 -10.13
C LEU A 39 2.37 -16.51 -10.32
N LYS A 40 3.32 -16.30 -9.39
CA LYS A 40 4.61 -17.01 -9.40
C LYS A 40 4.45 -18.51 -9.12
N LYS A 41 3.52 -18.89 -8.22
CA LYS A 41 3.17 -20.30 -7.96
C LYS A 41 2.49 -20.96 -9.15
N GLU A 42 1.67 -20.22 -9.90
CA GLU A 42 1.05 -20.70 -11.14
C GLU A 42 2.05 -20.87 -12.30
N GLY A 43 3.30 -20.39 -12.14
CA GLY A 43 4.36 -20.55 -13.13
C GLY A 43 4.30 -19.51 -14.26
N LEU A 44 3.66 -18.37 -14.03
CA LEU A 44 3.60 -17.27 -15.00
C LEU A 44 4.95 -16.57 -15.13
N ALA A 45 5.21 -15.99 -16.31
CA ALA A 45 6.43 -15.24 -16.57
C ALA A 45 6.51 -13.98 -15.70
N ASN A 46 7.68 -13.72 -15.11
CA ASN A 46 7.93 -12.55 -14.25
C ASN A 46 7.56 -11.22 -14.95
N GLU A 47 7.72 -11.13 -16.27
CA GLU A 47 7.28 -9.96 -17.05
C GLU A 47 5.77 -9.72 -17.00
N PHE A 48 4.97 -10.80 -17.03
CA PHE A 48 3.51 -10.72 -16.95
C PHE A 48 3.06 -10.34 -15.53
N ILE A 49 3.74 -10.88 -14.52
CA ILE A 49 3.52 -10.54 -13.11
C ILE A 49 3.84 -9.06 -12.89
N ALA A 50 4.95 -8.56 -13.42
CA ALA A 50 5.35 -7.16 -13.34
C ALA A 50 4.36 -6.22 -14.03
N ARG A 51 3.85 -6.57 -15.22
CA ARG A 51 2.82 -5.77 -15.90
C ARG A 51 1.50 -5.73 -15.15
N THR A 52 1.09 -6.85 -14.56
CA THR A 52 -0.20 -6.99 -13.86
C THR A 52 -0.19 -6.30 -12.50
N THR A 53 0.87 -6.50 -11.72
CA THR A 53 1.01 -5.97 -10.35
C THR A 53 1.67 -4.60 -10.30
N LYS A 54 2.24 -4.13 -11.42
CA LYS A 54 3.08 -2.92 -11.51
C LYS A 54 4.29 -2.94 -10.56
N LEU A 55 4.67 -4.11 -10.06
CA LEU A 55 5.87 -4.30 -9.28
C LEU A 55 7.08 -4.46 -10.21
N PRO A 56 8.26 -3.95 -9.83
CA PRO A 56 9.47 -4.18 -10.60
C PRO A 56 9.84 -5.67 -10.57
N ILE A 57 10.43 -6.15 -11.66
CA ILE A 57 10.82 -7.56 -11.81
C ILE A 57 11.76 -7.99 -10.67
N GLU A 58 12.64 -7.09 -10.20
CA GLU A 58 13.55 -7.35 -9.08
C GLU A 58 12.83 -7.71 -7.77
N GLU A 59 11.68 -7.08 -7.49
CA GLU A 59 10.85 -7.42 -6.32
C GLU A 59 10.19 -8.79 -6.50
N ILE A 60 9.78 -9.12 -7.73
CA ILE A 60 9.15 -10.41 -8.06
C ILE A 60 10.18 -11.55 -8.04
N GLU A 61 11.43 -11.31 -8.40
CA GLU A 61 12.50 -12.31 -8.30
C GLU A 61 12.86 -12.61 -6.84
N LYS A 62 12.86 -11.58 -5.97
CA LYS A 62 13.13 -11.73 -4.52
C LYS A 62 12.00 -12.39 -3.73
N LEU A 63 10.77 -12.39 -4.27
CA LEU A 63 9.58 -13.02 -3.68
C LEU A 63 9.61 -14.55 -3.70
#